data_AF-A0A9E5P690-F1
#
_entry.id   AF-A0A9E5P690-F1
#
_cell.length_a   1.000
_cell.length_b   1.000
_cell.length_c   1.000
_cell.angle_alpha   90.00
_cell.angle_beta   90.00
_cell.angle_gamma   90.00
#
_symmetry.space_group_name_H-M   'P 1'
#
loop_
_entity.id
_entity.type
_entity.pdbx_description
1 polymer ?
#
loop_
_entity_poly.entity_id
_entity_poly.type
_entity_poly.pdbx_seq_one_letter_code
_entity_poly.pdbx_strand_id
1 'polypeptide(L)'
;SLAKLCEYSMALLPEIEEETGQSTGFRQVGSLSIAHSKDRFEELKRVAAMNNAFGVTRVDIVTAEEIKSLYPLLKTDDLLGGTWVPQDGQASPVDVVQAFIKGARLRGAKCIEGVKVTDIRLNGNRVAGVAT
;
A
#
# COMPACT_ATOMS: atom_id res chain seq x y z
N SER A 1 -13.34 3.68 -4.67
CA SER A 1 -12.27 4.41 -5.37
C SER A 1 -10.94 3.75 -5.06
N LEU A 2 -9.92 3.93 -5.90
CA LEU A 2 -8.57 3.38 -5.66
C LEU A 2 -8.05 3.75 -4.26
N ALA A 3 -8.29 5.00 -3.85
CA ALA A 3 -7.81 5.49 -2.58
C ALA A 3 -8.43 4.79 -1.35
N LYS A 4 -9.73 4.46 -1.41
CA LYS A 4 -10.38 3.64 -0.38
C LYS A 4 -9.82 2.21 -0.30
N LEU A 5 -9.37 1.65 -1.43
CA LEU A 5 -8.72 0.33 -1.44
C LEU A 5 -7.34 0.40 -0.77
N CYS A 6 -6.57 1.46 -1.01
CA CYS A 6 -5.29 1.69 -0.36
C CYS A 6 -5.45 1.88 1.15
N GLU A 7 -6.38 2.74 1.57
CA GLU A 7 -6.71 2.99 2.98
C GLU A 7 -7.11 1.70 3.71
N TYR A 8 -8.05 0.93 3.13
CA TYR A 8 -8.46 -0.36 3.68
C TYR A 8 -7.29 -1.34 3.77
N SER A 9 -6.45 -1.41 2.73
CA SER A 9 -5.30 -2.30 2.72
C SER A 9 -4.30 -1.95 3.81
N MET A 10 -4.00 -0.66 4.02
CA MET A 10 -3.10 -0.22 5.09
C MET A 10 -3.65 -0.54 6.50
N ALA A 11 -4.96 -0.45 6.70
CA ALA A 11 -5.61 -0.83 7.96
C ALA A 11 -5.61 -2.36 8.18
N LEU A 12 -5.77 -3.14 7.10
CA LEU A 12 -5.86 -4.60 7.17
C LEU A 12 -4.52 -5.28 7.53
N LEU A 13 -3.38 -4.70 7.14
CA LEU A 13 -2.07 -5.35 7.35
C LEU A 13 -1.71 -5.56 8.84
N PRO A 14 -1.89 -4.57 9.73
CA PRO A 14 -1.78 -4.81 11.17
C PRO A 14 -2.80 -5.81 11.71
N GLU A 15 -4.06 -5.74 11.25
CA GLU A 15 -5.13 -6.62 11.72
C GLU A 15 -4.86 -8.10 11.40
N ILE A 16 -4.37 -8.41 10.19
CA ILE A 16 -4.07 -9.79 9.82
C ILE A 16 -2.84 -10.34 10.56
N GLU A 17 -1.89 -9.48 10.89
CA GLU A 17 -0.75 -9.85 11.74
C GLU A 17 -1.23 -10.23 13.14
N GLU A 18 -2.13 -9.46 13.73
CA GLU A 18 -2.75 -9.77 15.02
C GLU A 18 -3.59 -11.05 14.96
N GLU A 19 -4.44 -11.21 13.94
CA GLU A 19 -5.31 -12.38 13.77
C GLU A 19 -4.50 -13.68 13.63
N THR A 20 -3.42 -13.63 12.85
CA THR A 20 -2.71 -14.85 12.44
C THR A 20 -1.43 -15.09 13.25
N GLY A 21 -0.93 -14.09 13.97
CA GLY A 21 0.40 -14.10 14.59
C GLY A 21 1.55 -14.25 13.59
N GLN A 22 1.29 -14.07 12.29
CA GLN A 22 2.29 -14.06 11.23
C GLN A 22 2.58 -12.62 10.87
N SER A 23 3.83 -12.20 11.00
CA SER A 23 4.18 -10.83 10.64
C SER A 23 3.91 -10.55 9.17
N THR A 24 3.44 -9.34 8.86
CA THR A 24 3.29 -8.81 7.49
C THR A 24 4.52 -8.02 7.03
N GLY A 25 5.45 -7.74 7.96
CA GLY A 25 6.55 -6.82 7.72
C GLY A 25 6.09 -5.37 7.49
N PHE A 26 4.83 -5.04 7.80
CA PHE A 26 4.31 -3.69 7.62
C PHE A 26 4.99 -2.71 8.59
N ARG A 27 5.49 -1.61 8.04
CA ARG A 27 6.07 -0.50 8.80
C ARG A 27 5.55 0.80 8.24
N GLN A 28 4.85 1.55 9.07
CA GLN A 28 4.33 2.88 8.76
C GLN A 28 5.46 3.91 8.87
N VAL A 29 6.30 3.95 7.84
CA VAL A 29 7.48 4.83 7.77
C VAL A 29 7.21 6.14 7.02
N GLY A 30 5.98 6.34 6.56
CA GLY A 30 5.55 7.45 5.72
C GLY A 30 6.14 7.40 4.30
N SER A 31 5.63 8.28 3.45
CA SER A 31 6.15 8.49 2.09
C SER A 31 6.47 9.97 1.85
N LEU A 32 7.62 10.21 1.23
CA LEU A 32 8.11 11.53 0.90
C LEU A 32 8.26 11.66 -0.61
N SER A 33 7.56 12.64 -1.20
CA SER A 33 7.77 13.04 -2.60
C SER A 33 8.37 14.43 -2.65
N ILE A 34 9.44 14.59 -3.43
CA ILE A 34 10.20 15.84 -3.54
C ILE A 34 9.95 16.55 -4.88
N ALA A 35 10.14 17.86 -4.91
CA ALA A 35 10.06 18.70 -6.10
C ALA A 35 11.34 19.53 -6.31
N HIS A 36 12.02 19.27 -7.43
CA HIS A 36 13.17 20.05 -7.90
C HIS A 36 12.79 21.14 -8.92
N SER A 37 11.53 21.19 -9.36
CA SER A 37 11.04 22.17 -10.33
C SER A 37 9.70 22.75 -9.89
N LYS A 38 9.40 23.98 -10.35
CA LYS A 38 8.15 24.67 -10.01
C LYS A 38 6.94 23.87 -10.49
N ASP A 39 6.99 23.36 -11.71
CA ASP A 39 5.90 22.57 -12.30
C ASP A 39 5.61 21.31 -11.48
N ARG A 40 6.68 20.60 -11.04
CA ARG A 40 6.52 19.43 -10.17
C ARG A 40 5.93 19.82 -8.81
N PHE A 41 6.34 20.96 -8.25
CA PHE A 41 5.85 21.37 -6.95
C PHE A 41 4.37 21.76 -7.00
N GLU A 42 3.94 22.47 -8.05
CA GLU A 42 2.52 22.81 -8.26
C GLU A 42 1.67 21.55 -8.50
N GLU A 43 2.18 20.56 -9.22
CA GLU A 43 1.53 19.26 -9.36
C GLU A 43 1.30 18.58 -8.01
N LEU A 44 2.35 18.51 -7.17
CA LEU A 44 2.28 17.93 -5.83
C LEU A 44 1.27 18.66 -4.94
N LYS A 45 1.28 20.00 -4.94
CA LYS A 45 0.30 20.80 -4.19
C LYS A 45 -1.14 20.53 -4.61
N ARG A 46 -1.39 20.42 -5.92
CA ARG A 46 -2.72 20.11 -6.45
C ARG A 46 -3.20 18.73 -5.99
N VAL A 47 -2.32 17.72 -6.05
CA VAL A 47 -2.65 16.36 -5.59
C VAL A 47 -2.91 16.35 -4.08
N ALA A 48 -2.08 17.05 -3.28
CA ALA A 48 -2.28 17.17 -1.84
C ALA A 48 -3.60 17.86 -1.50
N ALA A 49 -3.92 18.99 -2.14
CA ALA A 49 -5.17 19.72 -1.94
C ALA A 49 -6.38 18.85 -2.26
N MET A 50 -6.33 18.10 -3.37
CA MET A 50 -7.39 17.16 -3.75
C MET A 50 -7.57 16.06 -2.70
N ASN A 51 -6.50 15.38 -2.29
CA ASN A 51 -6.58 14.30 -1.31
C ASN A 51 -7.11 14.79 0.05
N ASN A 52 -6.66 15.96 0.50
CA ASN A 52 -7.11 16.58 1.75
C ASN A 52 -8.58 17.02 1.67
N ALA A 53 -9.02 17.61 0.55
CA ALA A 53 -10.40 18.06 0.37
C ALA A 53 -11.39 16.89 0.34
N PHE A 54 -11.01 15.75 -0.25
CA PHE A 54 -11.85 14.56 -0.30
C PHE A 54 -11.70 13.64 0.93
N GLY A 55 -10.89 14.03 1.92
CA GLY A 55 -10.66 13.24 3.13
C GLY A 55 -10.07 11.86 2.85
N VAL A 56 -9.35 11.72 1.74
CA VAL A 56 -8.83 10.44 1.26
C VAL A 56 -7.57 10.03 2.01
N THR A 57 -6.64 10.97 2.15
CA THR A 57 -5.37 10.78 2.85
C THR A 57 -4.87 12.15 3.23
N ARG A 58 -4.32 12.27 4.44
CA ARG A 58 -3.69 13.52 4.87
C ARG A 58 -2.33 13.64 4.19
N VAL A 59 -2.18 14.68 3.37
CA VAL A 59 -0.94 15.00 2.67
C VAL A 59 -0.46 16.37 3.14
N ASP A 60 0.68 16.40 3.82
CA ASP A 60 1.30 17.62 4.31
C ASP A 60 2.24 18.18 3.23
N ILE A 61 2.18 19.49 2.94
CA ILE A 61 3.20 20.16 2.14
C ILE A 61 4.38 20.45 3.04
N VAL A 62 5.59 20.08 2.60
CA VAL A 62 6.83 20.24 3.36
C VAL A 62 7.84 21.09 2.62
N THR A 63 8.58 21.90 3.37
CA THR A 63 9.73 22.69 2.92
C THR A 63 10.98 21.84 2.76
N ALA A 64 12.01 22.36 2.10
CA ALA A 64 13.31 21.70 1.99
C ALA A 64 13.97 21.43 3.36
N GLU A 65 13.75 22.31 4.35
CA GLU A 65 14.28 22.15 5.71
C GLU A 65 13.57 21.03 6.48
N GLU A 66 12.25 20.97 6.38
CA GLU A 66 11.46 19.86 6.95
C GLU A 66 11.82 18.52 6.28
N ILE A 67 12.04 18.53 4.96
CA ILE A 67 12.55 17.36 4.22
C ILE A 67 13.89 16.90 4.79
N LYS A 68 14.82 17.83 5.05
CA LYS A 68 16.12 17.50 5.63
C LYS A 68 15.99 16.91 7.03
N SER A 69 15.02 17.38 7.80
CA SER A 69 14.71 16.86 9.14
C SER A 69 14.10 15.46 9.08
N LEU A 70 13.20 15.20 8.14
CA LEU A 70 12.58 13.89 7.90
C LEU A 70 13.57 12.87 7.34
N TYR A 71 14.45 13.29 6.43
CA TYR A 71 15.43 12.42 5.78
C TYR A 71 16.82 13.08 5.74
N PRO A 72 17.61 12.96 6.82
CA PRO A 72 18.89 13.67 6.97
C PRO A 72 19.94 13.34 5.91
N LEU A 73 19.85 12.17 5.27
CA LEU A 73 20.77 11.74 4.23
C LEU A 73 20.50 12.38 2.86
N LEU A 74 19.34 13.02 2.68
CA LEU A 74 18.98 13.64 1.41
C LEU A 74 19.70 14.98 1.24
N LYS A 75 20.17 15.27 0.02
CA LYS A 75 20.60 16.62 -0.35
C LYS A 75 19.36 17.45 -0.69
N THR A 76 19.25 18.64 -0.10
CA THR A 76 18.02 19.45 -0.18
C THR A 76 18.25 20.84 -0.76
N ASP A 77 19.49 21.20 -1.09
CA ASP A 77 19.89 22.56 -1.49
C ASP A 77 19.21 23.07 -2.76
N ASP A 78 18.78 22.16 -3.63
CA ASP A 78 18.13 22.41 -4.92
C ASP A 78 16.62 22.07 -4.91
N LEU A 79 16.06 21.73 -3.76
CA LEU A 79 14.65 21.39 -3.63
C LEU A 79 13.80 22.62 -3.32
N LEU A 80 12.65 22.72 -3.97
CA LEU A 80 11.64 23.74 -3.66
C LEU A 80 10.75 23.34 -2.47
N GLY A 81 10.65 22.04 -2.20
CA GLY A 81 9.76 21.44 -1.21
C GLY A 81 9.26 20.08 -1.68
N GLY A 82 8.17 19.61 -1.09
CA GLY A 82 7.60 18.31 -1.38
C GLY A 82 6.27 18.05 -0.66
N THR A 83 5.87 16.79 -0.65
CA THR A 83 4.71 16.30 0.09
C THR A 83 5.12 15.14 0.98
N TRP A 84 4.60 15.14 2.20
CA TRP A 84 4.77 14.08 3.19
C TRP A 84 3.43 13.42 3.51
N VAL A 85 3.41 12.10 3.51
CA VAL A 85 2.24 11.30 3.88
C VAL A 85 2.64 10.38 5.04
N PRO A 86 2.33 10.75 6.30
CA PRO A 86 2.76 9.98 7.46
C PRO A 86 2.07 8.61 7.55
N GLN A 87 0.88 8.45 6.96
CA GLN A 87 0.13 7.21 7.03
C GLN A 87 0.69 6.10 6.14
N ASP A 88 1.48 6.47 5.13
CA ASP A 88 2.07 5.52 4.19
C ASP A 88 3.12 4.64 4.86
N GLY A 89 3.50 3.57 4.18
CA GLY A 89 4.50 2.66 4.67
C GLY A 89 4.92 1.63 3.64
N GLN A 90 5.64 0.64 4.14
CA GLN A 90 6.10 -0.48 3.34
C GLN A 90 5.70 -1.78 4.03
N ALA A 91 5.40 -2.81 3.24
CA ALA A 91 5.16 -4.16 3.73
C ALA A 91 6.04 -5.14 2.95
N SER A 92 6.29 -6.30 3.54
CA SER A 92 6.98 -7.38 2.84
C SER A 92 5.96 -8.17 2.02
N PRO A 93 6.04 -8.19 0.68
CA PRO A 93 5.05 -8.87 -0.15
C PRO A 93 4.99 -10.37 0.15
N VAL A 94 6.12 -10.98 0.50
CA VAL A 94 6.19 -12.40 0.87
C VAL A 94 5.46 -12.64 2.18
N ASP A 95 5.74 -11.84 3.20
CA ASP A 95 5.19 -12.03 4.54
C ASP A 95 3.69 -11.75 4.58
N VAL A 96 3.23 -10.73 3.84
CA VAL A 96 1.80 -10.46 3.63
C VAL A 96 1.09 -11.68 3.04
N VAL A 97 1.62 -12.29 1.99
CA VAL A 97 1.02 -13.49 1.39
C VAL A 97 0.98 -14.65 2.39
N GLN A 98 2.04 -14.86 3.16
CA GLN A 98 2.06 -15.91 4.19
C GLN A 98 1.03 -15.66 5.29
N ALA A 99 0.83 -14.41 5.73
CA ALA A 99 -0.22 -14.04 6.68
C ALA A 99 -1.61 -14.34 6.11
N PHE A 100 -1.88 -13.99 4.85
CA PHE A 100 -3.14 -14.33 4.18
C PHE A 100 -3.36 -15.84 4.05
N ILE A 101 -2.35 -16.61 3.64
CA ILE A 101 -2.45 -18.08 3.55
C ILE A 101 -2.76 -18.68 4.93
N LYS A 102 -2.10 -18.20 5.98
CA LYS A 102 -2.34 -18.67 7.35
C LYS A 102 -3.76 -18.33 7.82
N GLY A 103 -4.21 -17.08 7.64
CA GLY A 103 -5.57 -16.66 7.98
C GLY A 103 -6.64 -17.44 7.23
N ALA A 104 -6.45 -17.67 5.93
CA ALA A 104 -7.36 -18.48 5.13
C ALA A 104 -7.46 -19.93 5.65
N ARG A 105 -6.31 -20.56 5.98
CA ARG A 105 -6.26 -21.91 6.55
C ARG A 105 -6.94 -21.98 7.92
N LEU A 106 -6.73 -20.99 8.80
CA LEU A 106 -7.39 -20.90 10.11
C LEU A 106 -8.92 -20.83 9.98
N ARG A 107 -9.42 -20.21 8.91
CA ARG A 107 -10.86 -20.11 8.58
C ARG A 107 -11.39 -21.29 7.76
N GLY A 108 -10.61 -22.37 7.61
CA GLY A 108 -11.02 -23.62 6.98
C GLY A 108 -10.80 -23.72 5.47
N ALA A 109 -10.17 -22.71 4.85
CA ALA A 109 -9.82 -22.78 3.43
C ALA A 109 -8.67 -23.77 3.19
N LYS A 110 -8.67 -24.42 2.02
CA LYS A 110 -7.57 -25.29 1.57
C LYS A 110 -6.68 -24.52 0.60
N CYS A 111 -5.45 -24.20 1.00
CA CYS A 111 -4.44 -23.60 0.12
C CYS A 111 -3.54 -24.71 -0.42
N ILE A 112 -3.69 -25.02 -1.72
CA ILE A 112 -2.99 -26.11 -2.43
C ILE A 112 -2.00 -25.46 -3.40
N GLU A 113 -0.71 -25.67 -3.16
CA GLU A 113 0.39 -25.10 -3.96
C GLU A 113 1.00 -26.15 -4.89
N GLY A 114 1.73 -25.71 -5.92
CA GLY A 114 2.36 -26.62 -6.89
C GLY A 114 1.38 -27.32 -7.83
N VAL A 115 0.12 -26.89 -7.86
CA VAL A 115 -0.95 -27.48 -8.66
C VAL A 115 -1.34 -26.50 -9.76
N LYS A 116 -1.10 -26.89 -11.02
CA LYS A 116 -1.40 -26.06 -12.19
C LYS A 116 -2.84 -26.30 -12.64
N VAL A 117 -3.66 -25.25 -12.73
CA VAL A 117 -4.96 -25.35 -13.39
C VAL A 117 -4.75 -25.57 -14.89
N THR A 118 -5.39 -26.60 -15.45
CA THR A 118 -5.28 -27.00 -16.86
C THR A 118 -6.55 -26.70 -17.66
N ASP A 119 -7.72 -26.64 -17.02
CA ASP A 119 -9.00 -26.39 -17.68
C ASP A 119 -10.07 -25.82 -16.72
N ILE A 120 -11.08 -25.14 -17.25
CA ILE A 120 -12.28 -24.69 -16.53
C ILE A 120 -13.48 -25.48 -17.05
N ARG A 121 -14.13 -26.25 -16.17
CA ARG A 121 -15.29 -27.07 -16.53
C ARG A 121 -16.57 -26.24 -16.47
N LEU A 122 -17.35 -26.29 -17.55
CA LEU A 122 -18.64 -25.62 -17.65
C LEU A 122 -19.80 -26.63 -17.63
N ASN A 123 -20.91 -26.26 -17.00
CA ASN A 123 -22.22 -26.90 -17.15
C ASN A 123 -23.16 -25.90 -17.82
N GLY A 124 -23.30 -25.99 -19.15
CA GLY A 124 -23.94 -24.96 -19.95
C GLY A 124 -23.18 -23.63 -19.88
N ASN A 125 -23.85 -22.57 -19.38
CA ASN A 125 -23.32 -21.22 -19.20
C ASN A 125 -22.79 -20.96 -17.76
N ARG A 126 -22.44 -22.00 -17.00
CA ARG A 126 -21.98 -21.82 -15.61
C ARG A 126 -20.71 -22.59 -15.34
N VAL A 127 -19.77 -21.95 -14.66
CA VAL A 127 -18.57 -22.62 -14.13
C VAL A 127 -19.00 -23.66 -13.11
N ALA A 128 -18.56 -24.90 -13.30
CA ALA A 128 -18.87 -26.04 -12.44
C ALA A 128 -17.62 -26.62 -11.75
N GLY A 129 -16.42 -26.23 -12.17
CA GLY A 129 -15.17 -26.61 -11.52
C GLY A 129 -13.92 -26.25 -12.33
N VAL A 130 -12.78 -26.66 -11.82
CA VAL A 130 -11.47 -26.54 -12.49
C VAL A 130 -10.82 -27.92 -12.58
N ALA A 131 -10.09 -28.18 -13.65
CA ALA A 131 -9.20 -29.32 -13.77
C ALA A 131 -7.77 -28.88 -13.43
N THR A 132 -7.03 -29.77 -12.77
CA THR A 132 -5.68 -29.53 -12.28
C THR A 132 -4.78 -30.72 -12.56
#